data_AF-A0A087D5D7-F1
#
_entry.id   AF-A0A087D5D7-F1
#
_cell.length_a   1.000
_cell.length_b   1.000
_cell.length_c   1.000
_cell.angle_alpha   90.00
_cell.angle_beta   90.00
_cell.angle_gamma   90.00
#
_symmetry.space_group_name_H-M   'P 1'
#
loop_
_entity.id
_entity.type
_entity.pdbx_description
1 polymer ?
#
loop_
_entity_poly.entity_id
_entity_poly.type
_entity_poly.pdbx_seq_one_letter_code
_entity_poly.pdbx_strand_id
1 'polypeptide(L)'
;MVKATINKWGNALAVRIPKEFCEQLSLHASDEVRITLEEDRIVIEPMDSPYTLENRLKNWKGGRYHSPEIDWGPPVGKEMW
;
A
#
# COMPACT_ATOMS: atom_id res chain seq x y z
N MET A 1 -25.05 -8.04 -3.69
CA MET A 1 -25.25 -7.55 -2.31
C MET A 1 -24.84 -8.67 -1.36
N VAL A 2 -23.90 -8.43 -0.46
CA VAL A 2 -23.39 -9.45 0.48
C VAL A 2 -23.72 -8.99 1.90
N LYS A 3 -24.28 -9.89 2.71
CA LYS A 3 -24.49 -9.64 4.14
C LYS A 3 -23.20 -9.93 4.88
N ALA A 4 -22.73 -8.98 5.66
CA ALA A 4 -21.55 -9.15 6.50
C ALA A 4 -21.90 -8.84 7.97
N THR A 5 -21.18 -9.48 8.89
CA THR A 5 -21.33 -9.28 10.32
C THR A 5 -20.13 -8.50 10.84
N ILE A 6 -20.38 -7.49 11.66
CA ILE A 6 -19.33 -6.77 12.38
C ILE A 6 -18.80 -7.66 13.49
N ASN A 7 -17.48 -7.87 13.52
CA ASN A 7 -16.79 -8.71 14.51
C ASN A 7 -15.80 -7.88 15.32
N LYS A 8 -15.46 -8.35 16.52
CA LYS A 8 -14.42 -7.75 17.35
C LYS A 8 -13.02 -8.17 16.86
N TRP A 9 -12.16 -7.20 16.61
CA TRP A 9 -10.74 -7.40 16.33
C TRP A 9 -9.90 -6.59 17.33
N GLY A 10 -9.45 -7.25 18.40
CA GLY A 10 -8.77 -6.57 19.51
C GLY A 10 -9.72 -5.57 20.19
N ASN A 11 -9.33 -4.29 20.22
CA ASN A 11 -10.14 -3.19 20.76
C ASN A 11 -11.08 -2.55 19.73
N ALA A 12 -11.00 -2.94 18.46
CA ALA A 12 -11.79 -2.36 17.38
C ALA A 12 -12.88 -3.34 16.89
N LEU A 13 -13.81 -2.80 16.11
CA LEU A 13 -14.78 -3.56 15.34
C LEU A 13 -14.36 -3.58 13.87
N ALA A 14 -14.56 -4.71 13.20
CA ALA A 14 -14.16 -4.89 11.81
C ALA A 14 -15.21 -5.70 11.03
N VAL A 15 -15.31 -5.41 9.74
CA VAL A 15 -16.07 -6.19 8.77
C VAL A 15 -15.12 -6.87 7.80
N ARG A 16 -15.40 -8.12 7.42
CA ARG A 16 -14.63 -8.80 6.37
C ARG A 16 -15.15 -8.34 5.02
N ILE A 17 -14.25 -7.83 4.18
CA ILE A 17 -14.56 -7.44 2.81
C ILE A 17 -14.35 -8.68 1.92
N PRO A 18 -15.35 -9.08 1.12
CA PRO A 18 -15.21 -10.18 0.15
C PRO A 18 -14.05 -9.94 -0.82
N LYS A 19 -13.34 -11.02 -1.18
CA LYS A 19 -12.18 -10.96 -2.08
C LYS A 19 -12.50 -10.28 -3.42
N GLU A 20 -13.68 -10.55 -3.98
CA GLU A 20 -14.13 -9.98 -5.25
C GLU A 20 -14.17 -8.44 -5.23
N PHE A 21 -14.53 -7.83 -4.09
CA PHE A 21 -14.54 -6.37 -3.96
C PHE A 21 -13.13 -5.80 -3.85
N CYS A 22 -12.23 -6.50 -3.15
CA CYS A 22 -10.83 -6.11 -3.09
C CYS A 22 -10.19 -6.16 -4.50
N GLU A 23 -10.46 -7.21 -5.28
CA GLU A 23 -9.93 -7.33 -6.65
C GLU A 23 -10.48 -6.23 -7.59
N GLN A 24 -11.77 -5.94 -7.53
CA GLN A 24 -12.38 -4.87 -8.33
C GLN A 24 -11.81 -3.48 -8.01
N LEU A 25 -11.48 -3.24 -6.74
CA LEU A 25 -10.89 -1.98 -6.28
C LEU A 25 -9.35 -2.00 -6.29
N SER A 26 -8.72 -3.10 -6.74
CA SER A 26 -7.27 -3.33 -6.68
C SER A 26 -6.66 -3.07 -5.30
N LEU A 27 -7.38 -3.45 -4.25
CA LEU A 27 -6.96 -3.34 -2.86
C LEU A 27 -6.21 -4.60 -2.43
N HIS A 28 -5.06 -4.39 -1.81
CA HIS A 28 -4.19 -5.42 -1.25
C HIS A 28 -4.11 -5.31 0.27
N ALA A 29 -3.58 -6.36 0.91
CA ALA A 29 -3.33 -6.33 2.34
C ALA A 29 -2.31 -5.25 2.67
N SER A 30 -2.59 -4.42 3.68
CA SER A 30 -1.80 -3.25 4.10
C SER A 30 -1.97 -1.99 3.26
N ASP A 31 -2.88 -1.98 2.28
CA ASP A 31 -3.24 -0.73 1.60
C ASP A 31 -3.99 0.22 2.55
N GLU A 32 -3.72 1.51 2.39
CA GLU A 32 -4.42 2.57 3.11
C GLU A 32 -5.78 2.83 2.45
N VAL A 33 -6.81 2.97 3.27
CA VAL A 33 -8.16 3.32 2.83
C VAL A 33 -8.63 4.54 3.61
N ARG A 34 -9.39 5.40 2.94
CA ARG A 34 -10.11 6.48 3.60
C ARG A 34 -11.47 5.95 4.04
N ILE A 35 -11.81 6.23 5.29
CA ILE A 35 -13.10 5.87 5.88
C ILE A 35 -13.80 7.18 6.27
N THR A 36 -14.95 7.43 5.68
CA THR A 36 -15.78 8.63 5.95
C THR A 36 -17.15 8.21 6.45
N LEU A 37 -17.73 9.05 7.31
CA LEU A 37 -19.13 8.94 7.73
C LEU A 37 -19.94 9.94 6.91
N GLU A 38 -20.79 9.45 6.02
CA GLU A 38 -21.71 10.27 5.25
C GLU A 38 -23.14 9.97 5.71
N GLU A 39 -23.75 10.94 6.41
CA GLU A 39 -25.08 10.82 6.99
C GLU A 39 -25.20 9.59 7.90
N ASP A 40 -25.82 8.51 7.40
CA ASP A 40 -26.08 7.25 8.11
C ASP A 40 -25.31 6.04 7.52
N ARG A 41 -24.28 6.28 6.71
CA ARG A 41 -23.45 5.22 6.11
C ARG A 41 -21.96 5.48 6.26
N ILE A 42 -21.22 4.39 6.36
CA ILE A 42 -19.76 4.41 6.29
C ILE A 42 -19.37 4.19 4.82
N VAL A 43 -18.61 5.13 4.27
CA VAL A 43 -18.02 5.02 2.94
C VAL A 43 -16.55 4.67 3.12
N ILE A 44 -16.09 3.65 2.39
CA ILE A 44 -14.70 3.19 2.39
C ILE A 44 -14.21 3.31 0.96
N GLU A 45 -13.18 4.11 0.74
CA GLU A 45 -12.59 4.35 -0.57
C GLU A 45 -11.08 4.06 -0.53
N PRO A 46 -10.49 3.48 -1.60
CA PRO A 46 -9.05 3.36 -1.73
C PRO A 46 -8.40 4.73 -1.57
N MET A 47 -7.33 4.81 -0.79
CA MET A 47 -6.54 6.03 -0.75
C MET A 47 -5.55 6.02 -1.90
N ASP A 48 -5.51 7.10 -2.69
CA ASP A 48 -4.44 7.28 -3.68
C ASP A 48 -3.10 7.15 -2.99
N SER A 49 -2.31 6.16 -3.39
CA SER A 49 -0.98 6.00 -2.86
C SER A 49 -0.16 7.25 -3.22
N PRO A 50 0.42 7.97 -2.26
CA PRO A 50 1.27 9.13 -2.57
C PRO A 50 2.54 8.72 -3.33
N TYR A 51 2.78 7.41 -3.50
CA TYR A 51 4.00 6.82 -4.04
C TYR A 51 3.92 6.44 -5.53
N THR A 52 3.12 7.12 -6.35
CA THR A 52 3.24 6.95 -7.80
C THR A 52 4.66 7.32 -8.28
N LEU A 53 5.13 6.67 -9.35
CA LEU A 53 6.41 7.02 -9.96
C LEU A 53 6.46 8.50 -10.33
N GLU A 54 5.34 9.02 -10.83
CA GLU A 54 5.14 10.44 -11.15
C GLU A 54 5.30 11.32 -9.91
N ASN A 55 4.68 10.97 -8.77
CA ASN A 55 4.86 11.72 -7.52
C ASN A 55 6.29 11.66 -6.99
N ARG A 56 6.95 10.50 -7.11
CA ARG A 56 8.36 10.34 -6.69
C ARG A 56 9.31 11.16 -7.57
N LEU A 57 9.01 11.26 -8.86
CA LEU A 57 9.79 12.02 -9.84
C LEU A 57 9.30 13.46 -10.05
N LYS A 58 8.30 13.94 -9.31
CA LYS A 58 7.71 15.29 -9.50
C LYS A 58 8.74 16.42 -9.44
N ASN A 59 9.80 16.22 -8.66
CA ASN A 59 10.89 17.18 -8.47
C ASN A 59 12.14 16.82 -9.30
N TRP A 60 12.09 15.76 -10.09
CA TRP A 60 13.20 15.28 -10.91
C TRP A 60 13.25 16.05 -12.23
N LYS A 61 14.37 16.74 -12.50
CA LYS A 61 14.54 17.58 -13.70
C LYS A 61 15.06 16.84 -14.93
N GLY A 62 14.98 15.50 -14.97
CA GLY A 62 15.29 14.70 -16.16
C GLY A 62 16.78 14.53 -16.48
N GLY A 63 17.68 14.72 -15.51
CA GLY A 63 19.12 14.47 -15.71
C GLY A 63 19.47 12.98 -15.73
N ARG A 64 20.67 12.62 -16.23
CA ARG A 64 21.24 11.29 -15.98
C ARG A 64 21.78 11.26 -14.55
N TYR A 65 21.14 10.50 -13.66
CA TYR A 65 21.70 10.25 -12.33
C TYR A 65 22.89 9.31 -12.45
N HIS A 66 24.09 9.83 -12.20
CA HIS A 66 25.25 8.98 -11.97
C HIS A 66 25.23 8.57 -10.51
N SER A 67 24.60 7.43 -10.21
CA SER A 67 24.86 6.79 -8.92
C SER A 67 26.34 6.42 -8.92
N PRO A 68 27.13 6.81 -7.91
CA PRO A 68 28.39 6.12 -7.71
C PRO A 68 28.05 4.64 -7.54
N GLU A 69 28.71 3.77 -8.30
CA GLU A 69 28.69 2.34 -7.97
C GLU A 69 29.33 2.22 -6.60
N ILE A 70 28.58 1.66 -5.64
CA ILE A 70 29.10 1.43 -4.30
C ILE A 70 30.02 0.22 -4.42
N ASP A 71 31.32 0.42 -4.16
CA ASP A 71 32.25 -0.67 -3.97
C ASP A 71 31.92 -1.35 -2.64
N TRP A 72 31.30 -2.53 -2.72
CA TRP A 72 30.94 -3.34 -1.56
C TRP A 72 32.16 -4.01 -0.90
N GLY A 73 33.35 -3.84 -1.50
CA GLY A 73 34.58 -4.45 -1.06
C GLY A 73 34.67 -5.94 -1.45
N PRO A 74 35.81 -6.58 -1.13
CA PRO A 74 35.98 -8.01 -1.34
C PRO A 74 35.10 -8.82 -0.36
N PRO A 75 34.71 -10.05 -0.72
CA PRO A 75 33.95 -10.93 0.18
C PRO A 75 34.71 -11.18 1.49
N VAL A 76 34.01 -11.11 2.62
CA VAL A 76 34.60 -11.33 3.95
C VAL A 76 33.96 -12.56 4.56
N GLY A 77 34.64 -13.70 4.46
CA GLY A 77 34.19 -14.97 5.07
C GLY A 77 33.80 -16.03 4.05
N LYS A 78 32.74 -16.80 4.31
CA LYS A 78 32.27 -17.94 3.49
C LYS A 78 31.09 -17.57 2.59
N GLU A 79 31.13 -16.39 1.98
CA GLU A 79 30.02 -15.88 1.16
C GLU A 79 30.06 -16.39 -0.30
N MET A 80 31.14 -17.07 -0.68
CA MET A 80 31.24 -17.77 -1.96
C MET A 80 30.77 -19.22 -1.78
N TRP A 81 29.65 -19.58 -2.41
CA TRP A 81 29.15 -20.96 -2.52
C TRP A 81 29.69 -21.62 -3.79
#